data_AF-A0A1V5QKB1-F1
#
_entry.id   AF-A0A1V5QKB1-F1
#
_cell.length_a   1.000
_cell.length_b   1.000
_cell.length_c   1.000
_cell.angle_alpha   90.00
_cell.angle_beta   90.00
_cell.angle_gamma   90.00
#
_symmetry.space_group_name_H-M   'P 1'
#
loop_
_entity.id
_entity.type
_entity.pdbx_description
1 polymer ?
#
loop_
_entity_poly.entity_id
_entity_poly.type
_entity_poly.pdbx_seq_one_letter_code
_entity_poly.pdbx_strand_id
1 'polypeptide(L)'
;MKIKKTVSLSVLFVSVLLRVTLCHGQSNVVYYGVNSNAISLAFADVNLSASAKEAITADLRVCLSEWGKKSELYMRNKGESIGYLYNFKSSPHYPENITFPREIVPNGVSGLALYIPKKLSDAYTNAFAFAAANSNIVAAAYEFVAFVSSTNFPGISSNALPNYIMFKNALPDANAESNAIVNLAPQIIPDLCDQTYYPPSILGFTYSSDGPAATNLWMPSPSAGGGKDWGKTTVLWHENKWRFCVWLDWVP
;
A
#
# COMPACT_ATOMS: atom_id res chain seq x y z
N MET A 1 34.44 -23.60 -15.84
CA MET A 1 32.96 -23.69 -15.82
C MET A 1 32.46 -23.05 -14.53
N LYS A 2 32.03 -21.78 -14.58
CA LYS A 2 31.57 -21.04 -13.39
C LYS A 2 30.10 -21.38 -13.17
N ILE A 3 29.81 -22.13 -12.11
CA ILE A 3 28.45 -22.43 -11.67
C ILE A 3 27.83 -21.12 -11.18
N LYS A 4 26.91 -20.53 -11.95
CA LYS A 4 26.02 -19.48 -11.46
C LYS A 4 25.16 -20.11 -10.37
N LYS A 5 25.35 -19.69 -9.11
CA LYS A 5 24.39 -19.95 -8.04
C LYS A 5 23.12 -19.16 -8.38
N THR A 6 22.17 -19.82 -9.02
CA THR A 6 20.79 -19.33 -9.12
C THR A 6 20.20 -19.40 -7.72
N VAL A 7 20.17 -18.27 -7.03
CA VAL A 7 19.40 -18.15 -5.78
C VAL A 7 17.93 -18.25 -6.19
N SER A 8 17.30 -19.36 -5.82
CA SER A 8 15.90 -19.64 -6.13
C SER A 8 14.99 -18.56 -5.52
N LEU A 9 14.13 -17.99 -6.37
CA LEU A 9 13.12 -16.97 -6.06
C LEU A 9 12.21 -17.40 -4.88
N SER A 10 12.02 -18.71 -4.69
CA SER A 10 11.26 -19.28 -3.58
C SER A 10 11.89 -19.07 -2.20
N VAL A 11 13.21 -18.91 -2.11
CA VAL A 11 13.94 -18.75 -0.84
C VAL A 11 13.82 -17.31 -0.30
N LEU A 12 13.60 -16.33 -1.18
CA LEU A 12 13.40 -14.93 -0.79
C LEU A 12 11.98 -14.69 -0.24
N PHE A 13 10.97 -15.37 -0.81
CA PHE A 13 9.57 -15.32 -0.35
C PHE A 13 9.36 -15.88 1.05
N VAL A 14 10.05 -16.99 1.36
CA VAL A 14 10.09 -17.53 2.72
C VAL A 14 10.71 -16.49 3.65
N SER A 15 11.69 -15.68 3.26
CA SER A 15 12.31 -14.72 4.17
C SER A 15 11.45 -13.49 4.51
N VAL A 16 10.57 -13.03 3.62
CA VAL A 16 9.66 -11.90 3.95
C VAL A 16 8.49 -12.37 4.80
N LEU A 17 7.92 -13.55 4.52
CA LEU A 17 6.86 -14.16 5.34
C LEU A 17 7.39 -14.80 6.64
N LEU A 18 8.60 -15.37 6.68
CA LEU A 18 9.24 -15.88 7.91
C LEU A 18 9.88 -14.78 8.77
N ARG A 19 10.25 -13.62 8.20
CA ARG A 19 10.62 -12.47 9.05
C ARG A 19 9.43 -11.95 9.85
N VAL A 20 8.19 -12.24 9.42
CA VAL A 20 6.98 -11.98 10.22
C VAL A 20 6.85 -12.97 11.38
N THR A 21 7.32 -14.22 11.25
CA THR A 21 7.21 -15.25 12.31
C THR A 21 8.41 -15.35 13.27
N LEU A 22 9.52 -14.63 13.02
CA LEU A 22 10.74 -14.71 13.85
C LEU A 22 10.94 -13.59 14.88
N CYS A 23 10.02 -12.64 15.01
CA CYS A 23 10.03 -11.68 16.13
C CYS A 23 9.10 -12.15 17.25
N HIS A 24 9.54 -13.15 18.01
CA HIS A 24 8.92 -13.52 19.29
C HIS A 24 9.27 -12.47 20.34
N GLY A 25 8.40 -11.46 20.47
CA GLY A 25 8.46 -10.45 21.52
C GLY A 25 7.92 -9.11 21.05
N GLN A 26 6.70 -8.75 21.48
CA GLN A 26 5.91 -7.57 21.10
C GLN A 26 5.24 -7.62 19.70
N SER A 27 4.35 -8.58 19.47
CA SER A 27 3.67 -8.75 18.18
C SER A 27 2.64 -7.66 17.83
N ASN A 28 2.12 -6.91 18.81
CA ASN A 28 1.04 -5.92 18.62
C ASN A 28 1.50 -4.48 18.95
N VAL A 29 2.70 -4.10 18.52
CA VAL A 29 3.22 -2.74 18.68
C VAL A 29 3.49 -2.15 17.30
N VAL A 30 3.04 -0.91 17.11
CA VAL A 30 3.32 -0.08 15.94
C VAL A 30 4.11 1.15 16.37
N TYR A 31 4.78 1.78 15.41
CA TYR A 31 5.55 3.00 15.65
C TYR A 31 4.90 4.18 14.94
N TYR A 32 4.94 5.36 15.56
CA TYR A 32 4.44 6.60 14.98
C TYR A 32 5.45 7.74 15.15
N GLY A 33 5.21 8.85 14.45
CA GLY A 33 6.21 9.90 14.29
C GLY A 33 7.35 9.41 13.39
N VAL A 34 8.58 9.90 13.60
CA VAL A 34 9.77 9.48 12.81
C VAL A 34 10.25 8.08 13.27
N ASN A 35 9.32 7.12 13.37
CA ASN A 35 9.50 5.76 13.89
C ASN A 35 10.14 5.68 15.27
N SER A 36 9.98 6.74 16.09
CA SER A 36 10.62 6.86 17.39
C SER A 36 9.72 6.48 18.55
N ASN A 37 8.40 6.54 18.38
CA ASN A 37 7.44 6.32 19.45
C ASN A 37 6.66 5.03 19.25
N ALA A 38 6.77 4.10 20.19
CA ALA A 38 6.01 2.86 20.19
C ALA A 38 4.61 3.06 20.79
N ILE A 39 3.61 2.41 20.21
CA ILE A 39 2.28 2.31 20.78
C ILE A 39 1.71 0.90 20.59
N SER A 40 1.15 0.32 21.65
CA SER A 40 0.48 -0.98 21.58
C SER A 40 -0.84 -0.88 20.84
N LEU A 41 -1.31 -1.98 20.25
CA LEU A 41 -2.65 -2.07 19.67
C LEU A 41 -3.64 -2.70 20.65
N ALA A 42 -4.82 -2.09 20.80
CA ALA A 42 -5.95 -2.64 21.55
C ALA A 42 -7.06 -3.01 20.57
N PHE A 43 -7.32 -4.32 20.42
CA PHE A 43 -8.35 -4.82 19.54
C PHE A 43 -9.69 -4.92 20.27
N ALA A 44 -10.72 -4.30 19.70
CA ALA A 44 -12.09 -4.41 20.23
C ALA A 44 -12.69 -5.81 20.03
N ASP A 45 -12.27 -6.51 18.97
CA ASP A 45 -12.74 -7.86 18.70
C ASP A 45 -11.96 -8.88 19.54
N VAL A 46 -12.62 -9.40 20.58
CA VAL A 46 -12.06 -10.41 21.49
C VAL A 46 -11.87 -11.77 20.83
N ASN A 47 -12.58 -12.06 19.75
CA ASN A 47 -12.52 -13.35 19.03
C ASN A 47 -11.49 -13.36 17.90
N LEU A 48 -10.83 -12.22 17.65
CA LEU A 48 -9.82 -12.10 16.62
C LEU A 48 -8.59 -12.97 16.94
N SER A 49 -8.23 -13.85 16.00
CA SER A 49 -7.11 -14.79 16.15
C SER A 49 -5.78 -14.06 16.34
N ALA A 50 -4.80 -14.74 16.96
CA ALA A 50 -3.44 -14.21 17.10
C ALA A 50 -2.81 -13.89 15.74
N SER A 51 -2.98 -14.77 14.75
CA SER A 51 -2.48 -14.57 13.39
C SER A 51 -3.12 -13.37 12.68
N ALA A 52 -4.41 -13.11 12.90
CA ALA A 52 -5.07 -11.95 12.33
C ALA A 52 -4.59 -10.65 13.00
N LYS A 53 -4.38 -10.66 14.32
CA LYS A 53 -3.79 -9.51 15.05
C LYS A 53 -2.39 -9.19 14.54
N GLU A 54 -1.56 -10.20 14.32
CA GLU A 54 -0.21 -10.06 13.76
C GLU A 54 -0.24 -9.50 12.33
N ALA A 55 -1.10 -10.03 11.46
CA ALA A 55 -1.24 -9.56 10.08
C ALA A 55 -1.73 -8.09 10.02
N ILE A 56 -2.72 -7.73 10.84
CA ILE A 56 -3.19 -6.34 10.96
C ILE A 56 -2.06 -5.44 11.47
N THR A 57 -1.32 -5.89 12.48
CA THR A 57 -0.18 -5.12 13.01
C THR A 57 0.88 -4.92 11.94
N ALA A 58 1.18 -5.93 11.12
CA ALA A 58 2.16 -5.82 10.05
C ALA A 58 1.74 -4.80 8.98
N ASP A 59 0.48 -4.81 8.54
CA ASP A 59 -0.04 -3.81 7.60
C ASP A 59 -0.01 -2.40 8.21
N LEU A 60 -0.44 -2.25 9.46
CA LEU A 60 -0.39 -0.97 10.18
C LEU A 60 1.03 -0.46 10.38
N ARG A 61 2.02 -1.35 10.58
CA ARG A 61 3.44 -0.96 10.63
C ARG A 61 3.87 -0.33 9.33
N VAL A 62 3.53 -0.91 8.18
CA VAL A 62 3.83 -0.32 6.86
C VAL A 62 3.13 1.03 6.71
N CYS A 63 1.85 1.10 7.04
CA CYS A 63 1.07 2.33 6.94
C CYS A 63 1.66 3.45 7.80
N LEU A 64 1.99 3.15 9.06
CA LEU A 64 2.50 4.15 9.99
C LEU A 64 3.98 4.46 9.76
N SER A 65 4.78 3.46 9.34
CA SER A 65 6.20 3.65 9.10
C SER A 65 6.45 4.52 7.91
N GLU A 66 5.57 4.52 6.89
CA GLU A 66 5.70 5.31 5.67
C GLU A 66 4.78 6.52 5.66
N TRP A 67 3.49 6.32 5.86
CA TRP A 67 2.47 7.37 5.75
C TRP A 67 2.32 8.12 7.06
N GLY A 68 2.32 7.38 8.17
CA GLY A 68 2.19 7.92 9.53
C GLY A 68 3.43 8.61 10.10
N LYS A 69 4.51 8.84 9.32
CA LYS A 69 5.77 9.45 9.82
C LYS A 69 5.59 10.81 10.50
N LYS A 70 4.53 11.54 10.14
CA LYS A 70 4.20 12.87 10.70
C LYS A 70 3.08 12.81 11.74
N SER A 71 2.67 11.60 12.13
CA SER A 71 1.58 11.44 13.09
C SER A 71 2.03 11.91 14.46
N GLU A 72 1.15 12.65 15.12
CA GLU A 72 1.37 13.20 16.44
C GLU A 72 0.27 12.72 17.39
N LEU A 73 0.63 12.47 18.64
CA LEU A 73 -0.32 12.07 19.67
C LEU A 73 -0.90 13.33 20.35
N TYR A 74 -2.22 13.48 20.27
CA TYR A 74 -2.95 14.54 20.95
C TYR A 74 -3.80 13.95 22.06
N MET A 75 -3.61 14.44 23.28
CA MET A 75 -4.42 14.01 24.43
C MET A 75 -5.75 14.78 24.43
N ARG A 76 -6.85 14.06 24.67
CA ARG A 76 -8.18 14.65 24.84
C ARG A 76 -9.06 13.70 25.65
N ASN A 77 -10.03 14.23 26.38
CA ASN A 77 -11.03 13.37 27.03
C ASN A 77 -12.30 13.31 26.17
N LYS A 78 -12.56 12.18 25.52
CA LYS A 78 -13.77 11.94 24.73
C LYS A 78 -14.27 10.50 24.89
N GLY A 79 -15.21 10.29 25.82
CA GLY A 79 -15.72 8.95 26.11
C GLY A 79 -14.62 8.02 26.62
N GLU A 80 -14.48 6.85 26.01
CA GLU A 80 -13.41 5.88 26.30
C GLU A 80 -12.06 6.25 25.66
N SER A 81 -12.05 7.22 24.74
CA SER A 81 -10.85 7.73 24.09
C SER A 81 -10.20 8.84 24.93
N ILE A 82 -8.94 8.63 25.31
CA ILE A 82 -8.11 9.55 26.10
C ILE A 82 -7.12 10.35 25.23
N GLY A 83 -7.19 10.15 23.92
CA GLY A 83 -6.35 10.84 22.96
C GLY A 83 -6.64 10.38 21.54
N TYR A 84 -5.96 10.96 20.59
CA TYR A 84 -6.01 10.52 19.21
C TYR A 84 -4.66 10.75 18.53
N LEU A 85 -4.33 9.82 17.64
CA LEU A 85 -3.28 10.00 16.66
C LEU A 85 -3.80 10.95 15.58
N TYR A 86 -3.23 12.14 15.50
CA TYR A 86 -3.55 13.08 14.45
C TYR A 86 -2.72 12.77 13.22
N ASN A 87 -3.41 12.50 12.10
CA ASN A 87 -2.77 12.22 10.82
C ASN A 87 -3.58 12.76 9.61
N PHE A 88 -4.29 13.88 9.78
CA PHE A 88 -5.39 14.26 8.89
C PHE A 88 -4.99 14.62 7.44
N LYS A 89 -3.70 14.85 7.17
CA LYS A 89 -3.18 15.14 5.82
C LYS A 89 -2.18 14.10 5.30
N SER A 90 -1.93 12.99 5.99
CA SER A 90 -0.81 12.09 5.64
C SER A 90 -1.08 10.58 5.79
N SER A 91 -2.33 10.14 5.94
CA SER A 91 -2.71 8.71 5.87
C SER A 91 -3.52 8.43 4.59
N PRO A 92 -2.98 8.68 3.39
CA PRO A 92 -3.82 9.10 2.28
C PRO A 92 -4.71 8.01 1.67
N HIS A 93 -4.53 6.70 1.92
CA HIS A 93 -5.28 5.68 1.15
C HIS A 93 -5.81 4.50 1.95
N TYR A 94 -6.47 4.80 3.06
CA TYR A 94 -7.53 3.88 3.48
C TYR A 94 -8.71 4.01 2.52
N PRO A 95 -9.43 2.92 2.20
CA PRO A 95 -10.66 3.01 1.41
C PRO A 95 -11.61 4.03 2.03
N GLU A 96 -12.34 4.79 1.20
CA GLU A 96 -13.18 5.93 1.64
C GLU A 96 -14.18 5.55 2.75
N ASN A 97 -14.62 4.29 2.76
CA ASN A 97 -15.57 3.74 3.73
C ASN A 97 -14.93 3.16 5.00
N ILE A 98 -13.60 3.21 5.12
CA ILE A 98 -12.81 2.70 6.25
C ILE A 98 -11.98 3.84 6.85
N THR A 99 -12.19 4.12 8.13
CA THR A 99 -11.38 5.13 8.83
C THR A 99 -10.06 4.52 9.29
N PHE A 100 -8.95 5.22 9.03
CA PHE A 100 -7.65 4.92 9.62
C PHE A 100 -7.74 4.90 11.16
N PRO A 101 -7.17 3.91 11.87
CA PRO A 101 -7.25 3.86 13.32
C PRO A 101 -6.55 5.07 13.92
N ARG A 102 -7.25 5.80 14.80
CA ARG A 102 -6.71 7.01 15.42
C ARG A 102 -6.98 7.14 16.91
N GLU A 103 -8.00 6.48 17.45
CA GLU A 103 -8.42 6.71 18.83
C GLU A 103 -7.46 6.02 19.79
N ILE A 104 -7.12 6.68 20.90
CA ILE A 104 -6.21 6.14 21.92
C ILE A 104 -7.02 5.79 23.16
N VAL A 105 -6.81 4.58 23.67
CA VAL A 105 -7.48 4.04 24.85
C VAL A 105 -6.47 3.66 25.94
N PRO A 106 -6.86 3.64 27.22
CA PRO A 106 -6.04 3.09 28.29
C PRO A 106 -5.84 1.58 28.10
N ASN A 107 -4.64 1.07 28.40
CA ASN A 107 -4.35 -0.37 28.35
C ASN A 107 -4.29 -1.06 29.73
N GLY A 108 -4.80 -0.42 30.78
CA GLY A 108 -4.91 -0.97 32.14
C GLY A 108 -3.64 -0.90 33.01
N VAL A 109 -2.44 -0.85 32.42
CA VAL A 109 -1.14 -0.79 33.13
C VAL A 109 -0.42 0.56 32.95
N SER A 110 -1.19 1.65 32.98
CA SER A 110 -0.70 3.03 32.76
C SER A 110 -0.17 3.32 31.35
N GLY A 111 -0.42 2.43 30.38
CA GLY A 111 -0.03 2.61 28.98
C GLY A 111 -1.17 3.06 28.08
N LEU A 112 -0.78 3.62 26.94
CA LEU A 112 -1.67 4.03 25.86
C LEU A 112 -1.69 2.95 24.77
N ALA A 113 -2.85 2.68 24.21
CA ALA A 113 -2.99 1.80 23.06
C ALA A 113 -3.78 2.48 21.94
N LEU A 114 -3.36 2.23 20.69
CA LEU A 114 -4.13 2.56 19.52
C LEU A 114 -5.30 1.59 19.41
N TYR A 115 -6.51 2.13 19.47
CA TYR A 115 -7.73 1.34 19.41
C TYR A 115 -8.03 0.90 17.99
N ILE A 116 -8.23 -0.41 17.82
CA ILE A 116 -8.65 -1.06 16.58
C ILE A 116 -10.11 -1.49 16.75
N PRO A 117 -11.08 -0.74 16.18
CA PRO A 117 -12.49 -1.09 16.25
C PRO A 117 -12.79 -2.42 15.54
N LYS A 118 -13.81 -3.15 15.99
CA LYS A 118 -14.21 -4.41 15.36
C LYS A 118 -14.48 -4.26 13.86
N LYS A 119 -15.15 -3.18 13.43
CA LYS A 119 -15.39 -2.89 12.00
C LYS A 119 -14.10 -2.84 11.17
N LEU A 120 -13.00 -2.33 11.74
CA LEU A 120 -11.71 -2.29 11.06
C LEU A 120 -11.09 -3.69 11.01
N SER A 121 -11.16 -4.46 12.10
CA SER A 121 -10.73 -5.87 12.10
C SER A 121 -11.49 -6.71 11.06
N ASP A 122 -12.80 -6.52 10.95
CA ASP A 122 -13.64 -7.22 9.96
C ASP A 122 -13.27 -6.84 8.51
N ALA A 123 -12.93 -5.57 8.27
CA ALA A 123 -12.45 -5.15 6.96
C ALA A 123 -11.10 -5.80 6.60
N TYR A 124 -10.19 -5.89 7.56
CA TYR A 124 -8.91 -6.56 7.39
C TYR A 124 -9.06 -8.06 7.11
N THR A 125 -9.91 -8.76 7.85
CA THR A 125 -10.13 -10.20 7.62
C THR A 125 -10.70 -10.48 6.24
N ASN A 126 -11.62 -9.64 5.76
CA ASN A 126 -12.13 -9.70 4.38
C ASN A 126 -11.02 -9.42 3.35
N ALA A 127 -10.18 -8.42 3.59
CA ALA A 127 -9.04 -8.10 2.71
C ALA A 127 -8.00 -9.23 2.67
N PHE A 128 -7.74 -9.90 3.79
CA PHE A 128 -6.86 -11.07 3.82
C PHE A 128 -7.45 -12.25 3.02
N ALA A 129 -8.76 -12.50 3.12
CA ALA A 129 -9.42 -13.51 2.31
C ALA A 129 -9.34 -13.18 0.81
N PHE A 130 -9.56 -11.92 0.44
CA PHE A 130 -9.38 -11.43 -0.92
C PHE A 130 -7.94 -11.65 -1.41
N ALA A 131 -6.96 -11.28 -0.59
CA ALA A 131 -5.55 -11.41 -0.93
C ALA A 131 -5.12 -12.87 -1.05
N ALA A 132 -5.64 -13.76 -0.22
CA ALA A 132 -5.40 -15.19 -0.33
C ALA A 132 -5.94 -15.75 -1.65
N ALA A 133 -7.14 -15.34 -2.07
CA ALA A 133 -7.74 -15.73 -3.34
C ALA A 133 -6.97 -15.17 -4.57
N ASN A 134 -6.26 -14.06 -4.41
CA ASN A 134 -5.52 -13.38 -5.48
C ASN A 134 -4.00 -13.32 -5.20
N SER A 135 -3.46 -14.32 -4.49
CA SER A 135 -2.13 -14.24 -3.84
C SER A 135 -0.98 -13.88 -4.78
N ASN A 136 -0.92 -14.49 -5.96
CA ASN A 136 0.11 -14.18 -6.96
C ASN A 136 -0.01 -12.74 -7.49
N ILE A 137 -1.23 -12.26 -7.69
CA ILE A 137 -1.49 -10.92 -8.22
C ILE A 137 -1.15 -9.87 -7.15
N VAL A 138 -1.57 -10.09 -5.90
CA VAL A 138 -1.24 -9.20 -4.77
C VAL A 138 0.26 -9.17 -4.51
N ALA A 139 0.95 -10.31 -4.55
CA ALA A 139 2.41 -10.35 -4.43
C ALA A 139 3.10 -9.54 -5.53
N ALA A 140 2.68 -9.69 -6.79
CA ALA A 140 3.21 -8.91 -7.91
C ALA A 140 2.97 -7.40 -7.75
N ALA A 141 1.95 -6.99 -6.99
CA ALA A 141 1.68 -5.57 -6.74
C ALA A 141 2.74 -4.94 -5.84
N TYR A 142 3.14 -5.64 -4.78
CA TYR A 142 4.22 -5.19 -3.91
C TYR A 142 5.57 -5.14 -4.64
N GLU A 143 5.83 -6.08 -5.55
CA GLU A 143 7.02 -6.06 -6.41
C GLU A 143 7.00 -4.89 -7.40
N PHE A 144 5.85 -4.64 -8.03
CA PHE A 144 5.66 -3.48 -8.91
C PHE A 144 5.92 -2.17 -8.17
N VAL A 145 5.31 -2.00 -6.99
CA VAL A 145 5.50 -0.79 -6.17
C VAL A 145 6.96 -0.65 -5.73
N ALA A 146 7.61 -1.73 -5.30
CA ALA A 146 9.03 -1.69 -4.95
C ALA A 146 9.92 -1.27 -6.13
N PHE A 147 9.59 -1.68 -7.36
CA PHE A 147 10.31 -1.26 -8.56
C PHE A 147 10.10 0.22 -8.86
N VAL A 148 8.85 0.70 -8.90
CA VAL A 148 8.54 2.11 -9.23
C VAL A 148 9.03 3.08 -8.14
N SER A 149 9.17 2.61 -6.89
CA SER A 149 9.82 3.34 -5.79
C SER A 149 11.35 3.33 -5.85
N SER A 150 11.96 2.55 -6.76
CA SER A 150 13.42 2.40 -6.81
C SER A 150 14.10 3.48 -7.65
N THR A 151 15.41 3.67 -7.43
CA THR A 151 16.25 4.55 -8.25
C THR A 151 16.37 4.11 -9.71
N ASN A 152 15.92 2.90 -10.06
CA ASN A 152 15.97 2.40 -11.42
C ASN A 152 14.78 2.88 -12.26
N PHE A 153 13.65 3.18 -11.63
CA PHE A 153 12.43 3.56 -12.34
C PHE A 153 12.58 4.89 -13.11
N PRO A 154 13.21 5.95 -12.57
CA PRO A 154 13.48 7.17 -13.34
C PRO A 154 14.37 6.96 -14.57
N GLY A 155 15.13 5.85 -14.62
CA GLY A 155 16.06 5.53 -15.71
C GLY A 155 15.49 4.62 -16.80
N ILE A 156 14.19 4.30 -16.79
CA ILE A 156 13.59 3.45 -17.83
C ILE A 156 13.56 4.15 -19.18
N SER A 157 13.72 3.38 -20.26
CA SER A 157 13.58 3.92 -21.61
C SER A 157 12.10 4.15 -21.98
N SER A 158 11.84 5.08 -22.90
CA SER A 158 10.48 5.31 -23.41
C SER A 158 9.82 4.04 -23.95
N ASN A 159 10.60 3.17 -24.59
CA ASN A 159 10.13 1.87 -25.13
C ASN A 159 9.75 0.86 -24.02
N ALA A 160 10.19 1.08 -22.78
CA ALA A 160 9.80 0.25 -21.65
C ALA A 160 8.49 0.72 -21.00
N LEU A 161 8.06 1.97 -21.21
CA LEU A 161 6.86 2.56 -20.58
C LEU A 161 5.57 1.76 -20.79
N PRO A 162 5.29 1.15 -21.96
CA PRO A 162 4.07 0.34 -22.13
C PRO A 162 3.96 -0.85 -21.16
N ASN A 163 5.06 -1.28 -20.53
CA ASN A 163 5.03 -2.30 -19.48
C ASN A 163 4.55 -1.79 -18.12
N TYR A 164 4.53 -0.46 -17.92
CA TYR A 164 4.25 0.17 -16.63
C TYR A 164 3.06 1.14 -16.69
N ILE A 165 2.62 1.50 -17.89
CA ILE A 165 1.52 2.43 -18.13
C ILE A 165 0.53 1.79 -19.08
N MET A 166 -0.75 2.10 -18.88
CA MET A 166 -1.84 1.83 -19.80
C MET A 166 -2.80 3.02 -19.79
N PHE A 167 -3.55 3.20 -20.88
CA PHE A 167 -4.64 4.16 -20.88
C PHE A 167 -5.90 3.55 -20.30
N LYS A 168 -6.74 4.39 -19.68
CA LYS A 168 -8.06 3.95 -19.22
C LYS A 168 -8.91 3.42 -20.37
N ASN A 169 -8.92 4.16 -21.48
CA ASN A 169 -9.71 3.82 -22.65
C ASN A 169 -8.86 2.96 -23.58
N ALA A 170 -9.45 1.86 -24.06
CA ALA A 170 -8.80 1.00 -25.04
C ALA A 170 -8.55 1.79 -26.33
N LEU A 171 -7.29 1.80 -26.77
CA LEU A 171 -6.94 2.19 -28.14
C LEU A 171 -7.20 1.02 -29.10
N PRO A 172 -7.27 1.26 -30.43
CA PRO A 172 -7.72 0.27 -31.39
C PRO A 172 -6.97 -1.07 -31.34
N ASP A 173 -5.70 -1.03 -30.93
CA ASP A 173 -4.87 -2.21 -30.68
C ASP A 173 -3.68 -1.86 -29.77
N ALA A 174 -2.95 -2.90 -29.34
CA ALA A 174 -1.79 -2.80 -28.46
C ALA A 174 -0.60 -2.02 -29.07
N ASN A 175 -0.47 -1.99 -30.41
CA ASN A 175 0.58 -1.23 -31.07
C ASN A 175 0.25 0.27 -31.05
N ALA A 176 -1.01 0.62 -31.29
CA ALA A 176 -1.50 1.98 -31.18
C ALA A 176 -1.31 2.52 -29.75
N GLU A 177 -1.63 1.71 -28.73
CA GLU A 177 -1.37 2.07 -27.34
C GLU A 177 0.11 2.26 -27.04
N SER A 178 0.95 1.27 -27.40
CA SER A 178 2.39 1.34 -27.16
C SER A 178 3.01 2.57 -27.82
N ASN A 179 2.65 2.86 -29.07
CA ASN A 179 3.16 4.03 -29.79
C ASN A 179 2.70 5.34 -29.15
N ALA A 180 1.44 5.43 -28.72
CA ALA A 180 0.94 6.62 -28.02
C ALA A 180 1.67 6.86 -26.70
N ILE A 181 1.89 5.82 -25.89
CA ILE A 181 2.65 5.90 -24.64
C ILE A 181 4.09 6.35 -24.91
N VAL A 182 4.76 5.76 -25.90
CA VAL A 182 6.14 6.12 -26.26
C VAL A 182 6.23 7.57 -26.73
N ASN A 183 5.25 8.05 -27.51
CA ASN A 183 5.20 9.44 -27.98
C ASN A 183 4.96 10.44 -26.83
N LEU A 184 4.20 10.04 -25.81
CA LEU A 184 3.92 10.85 -24.62
C LEU A 184 4.97 10.69 -23.51
N ALA A 185 6.01 9.87 -23.72
CA ALA A 185 7.07 9.64 -22.75
C ALA A 185 7.68 10.92 -22.15
N PRO A 186 7.93 12.00 -22.93
CA PRO A 186 8.49 13.23 -22.37
C PRO A 186 7.58 13.95 -21.36
N GLN A 187 6.27 13.66 -21.37
CA GLN A 187 5.30 14.18 -20.41
C GLN A 187 5.13 13.19 -19.26
N ILE A 188 4.94 11.90 -19.58
CA ILE A 188 4.64 10.89 -18.56
C ILE A 188 5.82 10.63 -17.62
N ILE A 189 7.06 10.62 -18.12
CA ILE A 189 8.24 10.30 -17.31
C ILE A 189 8.44 11.34 -16.20
N PRO A 190 8.51 12.66 -16.47
CA PRO A 190 8.60 13.66 -15.41
C PRO A 190 7.53 13.48 -14.34
N ASP A 191 6.27 13.33 -14.75
CA ASP A 191 5.16 13.31 -13.79
C ASP A 191 5.09 12.04 -12.94
N LEU A 192 5.42 10.88 -13.51
CA LEU A 192 5.48 9.63 -12.74
C LEU A 192 6.77 9.50 -11.94
N CYS A 193 7.91 9.99 -12.44
CA CYS A 193 9.22 9.81 -11.81
C CYS A 193 9.52 10.88 -10.75
N ASP A 194 8.81 12.02 -10.77
CA ASP A 194 8.87 13.04 -9.71
C ASP A 194 8.03 12.64 -8.47
N GLN A 195 7.36 11.48 -8.52
CA GLN A 195 6.62 10.92 -7.39
C GLN A 195 7.48 9.97 -6.56
N THR A 196 7.32 10.02 -5.24
CA THR A 196 7.73 8.95 -4.35
C THR A 196 6.56 8.01 -4.12
N TYR A 197 6.70 6.74 -4.53
CA TYR A 197 5.69 5.71 -4.28
C TYR A 197 5.95 4.96 -2.98
N TYR A 198 4.89 4.52 -2.30
CA TYR A 198 4.98 3.76 -1.05
C TYR A 198 4.24 2.43 -1.14
N PRO A 199 4.64 1.41 -0.37
CA PRO A 199 3.92 0.14 -0.31
C PRO A 199 2.44 0.35 0.02
N PRO A 200 1.53 -0.38 -0.64
CA PRO A 200 0.08 -0.28 -0.42
C PRO A 200 -0.34 -0.98 0.88
N SER A 201 -1.48 -0.57 1.45
CA SER A 201 -2.18 -1.36 2.46
C SER A 201 -2.97 -2.47 1.79
N ILE A 202 -3.07 -3.62 2.45
CA ILE A 202 -3.92 -4.73 2.01
C ILE A 202 -5.39 -4.32 1.84
N LEU A 203 -5.85 -3.31 2.59
CA LEU A 203 -7.20 -2.76 2.50
C LEU A 203 -7.45 -2.04 1.16
N GLY A 204 -6.40 -1.63 0.46
CA GLY A 204 -6.51 -0.93 -0.82
C GLY A 204 -6.89 -1.83 -1.99
N PHE A 205 -6.72 -3.14 -1.87
CA PHE A 205 -7.02 -4.07 -2.96
C PHE A 205 -8.52 -4.30 -3.09
N THR A 206 -9.06 -4.04 -4.29
CA THR A 206 -10.46 -4.30 -4.63
C THR A 206 -10.57 -4.59 -6.13
N TYR A 207 -11.77 -4.96 -6.57
CA TYR A 207 -12.13 -4.89 -7.98
C TYR A 207 -12.62 -3.48 -8.34
N SER A 208 -12.32 -3.04 -9.56
CA SER A 208 -12.87 -1.82 -10.17
C SER A 208 -13.34 -2.12 -11.60
N SER A 209 -14.38 -1.40 -12.03
CA SER A 209 -14.80 -1.35 -13.44
C SER A 209 -13.94 -0.40 -14.28
N ASP A 210 -13.01 0.34 -13.67
CA ASP A 210 -12.05 1.16 -14.40
C ASP A 210 -11.03 0.28 -15.13
N GLY A 211 -10.73 0.64 -16.38
CA GLY A 211 -9.77 -0.05 -17.23
C GLY A 211 -10.41 -0.82 -18.39
N PRO A 212 -9.63 -1.63 -19.11
CA PRO A 212 -10.05 -2.25 -20.37
C PRO A 212 -10.98 -3.46 -20.21
N ALA A 213 -11.02 -4.11 -19.04
CA ALA A 213 -11.95 -5.21 -18.77
C ALA A 213 -13.15 -4.76 -17.91
N ALA A 214 -14.24 -5.55 -17.94
CA ALA A 214 -15.44 -5.31 -17.13
C ALA A 214 -15.16 -5.28 -15.61
N THR A 215 -14.16 -6.06 -15.18
CA THR A 215 -13.68 -6.09 -13.81
C THR A 215 -12.16 -6.24 -13.82
N ASN A 216 -11.44 -5.25 -13.31
CA ASN A 216 -9.99 -5.26 -13.15
C ASN A 216 -9.63 -5.29 -11.67
N LEU A 217 -8.54 -5.99 -11.32
CA LEU A 217 -7.99 -5.91 -9.97
C LEU A 217 -7.30 -4.56 -9.82
N TRP A 218 -7.66 -3.83 -8.78
CA TRP A 218 -7.34 -2.43 -8.58
C TRP A 218 -6.63 -2.24 -7.24
N MET A 219 -5.67 -1.32 -7.26
CA MET A 219 -4.94 -0.90 -6.07
C MET A 219 -4.60 0.59 -6.18
N PRO A 220 -4.88 1.40 -5.14
CA PRO A 220 -4.35 2.74 -5.05
C PRO A 220 -2.88 2.62 -4.65
N SER A 221 -1.96 3.09 -5.48
CA SER A 221 -0.55 3.23 -5.08
C SER A 221 -0.39 4.58 -4.38
N PRO A 222 -0.07 4.60 -3.08
CA PRO A 222 0.24 5.84 -2.38
C PRO A 222 1.44 6.53 -3.02
N SER A 223 1.31 7.81 -3.29
CA SER A 223 2.37 8.63 -3.87
C SER A 223 2.45 10.01 -3.19
N ALA A 224 3.63 10.62 -3.26
CA ALA A 224 3.85 12.01 -2.88
C ALA A 224 4.73 12.71 -3.92
N GLY A 225 4.25 13.83 -4.48
CA GLY A 225 5.00 14.63 -5.45
C GLY A 225 6.03 15.53 -4.78
N GLY A 226 6.98 16.07 -5.57
CA GLY A 226 8.11 16.95 -5.18
C GLY A 226 7.81 18.24 -4.39
N GLY A 227 6.63 18.35 -3.76
CA GLY A 227 6.17 19.42 -2.87
C GLY A 227 5.39 18.96 -1.61
N LYS A 228 5.38 17.66 -1.25
CA LYS A 228 4.80 17.06 0.00
C LYS A 228 3.29 16.85 0.07
N ASP A 229 2.52 17.11 -0.99
CA ASP A 229 1.11 16.74 -1.03
C ASP A 229 0.96 15.25 -1.37
N TRP A 230 0.20 14.54 -0.54
CA TRP A 230 -0.07 13.13 -0.72
C TRP A 230 -1.17 12.91 -1.78
N GLY A 231 -0.95 11.97 -2.70
CA GLY A 231 -1.89 11.56 -3.73
C GLY A 231 -1.95 10.04 -3.88
N LYS A 232 -2.89 9.55 -4.68
CA LYS A 232 -2.94 8.15 -5.15
C LYS A 232 -2.77 8.13 -6.65
N THR A 233 -1.90 7.26 -7.13
CA THR A 233 -1.90 6.87 -8.54
C THR A 233 -2.68 5.57 -8.67
N THR A 234 -3.60 5.52 -9.63
CA THR A 234 -4.39 4.32 -9.89
C THR A 234 -3.51 3.27 -10.57
N VAL A 235 -3.48 2.06 -10.01
CA VAL A 235 -2.79 0.91 -10.60
C VAL A 235 -3.80 -0.20 -10.86
N LEU A 236 -3.72 -0.78 -12.04
CA LEU A 236 -4.61 -1.84 -12.50
C LEU A 236 -3.81 -3.07 -12.92
N TRP A 237 -4.35 -4.24 -12.60
CA TRP A 237 -3.85 -5.52 -13.11
C TRP A 237 -4.51 -5.82 -14.46
N HIS A 238 -3.70 -5.83 -15.51
CA HIS A 238 -4.15 -6.18 -16.86
C HIS A 238 -3.02 -6.88 -17.63
N GLU A 239 -3.35 -7.88 -18.44
CA GLU A 239 -2.38 -8.66 -19.23
C GLU A 239 -1.21 -9.23 -18.40
N ASN A 240 -1.54 -9.75 -17.21
CA ASN A 240 -0.59 -10.30 -16.24
C ASN A 240 0.47 -9.32 -15.72
N LYS A 241 0.16 -8.02 -15.72
CA LYS A 241 1.03 -6.96 -15.21
C LYS A 241 0.26 -5.91 -14.43
N TRP A 242 0.90 -5.35 -13.43
CA TRP A 242 0.45 -4.11 -12.80
C TRP A 242 0.95 -2.93 -13.62
N ARG A 243 0.05 -2.00 -13.94
CA ARG A 243 0.36 -0.76 -14.67
C ARG A 243 -0.36 0.42 -14.06
N PHE A 244 0.29 1.58 -14.08
CA PHE A 244 -0.37 2.86 -13.84
C PHE A 244 -1.43 3.08 -14.91
N CYS A 245 -2.66 3.35 -14.48
CA CYS A 245 -3.75 3.70 -15.36
C CYS A 245 -3.79 5.22 -15.53
N VAL A 246 -3.55 5.68 -16.74
CA VAL A 246 -3.54 7.10 -17.09
C VAL A 246 -4.85 7.44 -17.81
N TRP A 247 -5.49 8.52 -17.37
CA TRP A 247 -6.67 9.08 -18.04
C TRP A 247 -6.19 9.94 -19.20
N LEU A 248 -6.80 9.82 -20.39
CA LEU A 248 -6.40 10.61 -21.57
C LEU A 248 -6.65 12.12 -21.44
N ASP A 249 -7.04 12.61 -20.26
CA ASP A 249 -7.13 14.04 -19.94
C ASP A 249 -5.75 14.69 -19.77
N TRP A 250 -4.66 13.94 -19.99
CA TRP A 250 -3.30 14.45 -20.19
C TRP A 250 -3.18 15.14 -21.55
N VAL A 251 -3.83 16.28 -21.66
CA VAL A 251 -3.58 17.29 -22.69
C VAL A 251 -3.36 18.60 -21.94
N PRO A 252 -2.22 19.29 -22.12
CA PRO A 252 -2.10 20.68 -21.69
C PRO A 252 -3.22 21.56 -22.29
#